data_AF-A0A9Q4FL19-F1
#
_entry.id   AF-A0A9Q4FL19-F1
#
_cell.length_a   1.000
_cell.length_b   1.000
_cell.length_c   1.000
_cell.angle_alpha   90.00
_cell.angle_beta   90.00
_cell.angle_gamma   90.00
#
_symmetry.space_group_name_H-M   'P 1'
#
loop_
_entity.id
_entity.type
_entity.pdbx_description
1 polymer ?
#
loop_
_entity_poly.entity_id
_entity_poly.type
_entity_poly.pdbx_seq_one_letter_code
_entity_poly.pdbx_strand_id
1 'polypeptide(L)'
;MSKKLEQLDMEYVDAIMIIDHTGKIVYSVRYNPRFDDESKLEDFKDIIDKNILEVYPTLDVEESTIINCLKHGIPKYEDNQVFYDYKGRVYNTQNLTLPIIKSGKILGAIEISKDITRIEELSDKNKKSIQIPSKENNKNNRIIAKYNFEDILTKNEEMKENIHKCKMVANSISSVLVYGETGTGKELFVQSIHNYSCRKNKPFIAQNCAALPESLFESILFGSVKGAFTGAIDKAGLFEQANGGTLFLDEINSMPINLQAKLLRVLQDGYVRRVGDSKDRKVDVRIMAAMNEEPMEALDKGHIREDLLYRLNVVSIKLVPLRERKEDISLYVNLFIKQYNQKLDKNVSGISKEVERLFYEYNWPGNVRELQHIIEASINMVDKGLIEVRHLPIYLSENIENRDLKDNIYEIKPLNEAIEELEKRMIVNSLKKTDGNISKASNYLSIPRQTLHYKINKYNIEVNRYVK
;
A
#
# COMPACT_ATOMS: atom_id res chain seq x y z
N MET A 1 21.40 -17.59 -20.53
CA MET A 1 21.11 -16.30 -19.85
C MET A 1 19.66 -16.34 -19.44
N SER A 2 19.36 -16.26 -18.15
CA SER A 2 18.04 -16.61 -17.61
C SER A 2 17.02 -15.50 -17.84
N LYS A 3 15.78 -15.89 -18.14
CA LYS A 3 14.58 -15.03 -18.28
C LYS A 3 14.35 -14.06 -17.10
N LYS A 4 15.05 -14.20 -15.96
CA LYS A 4 15.01 -13.27 -14.83
C LYS A 4 15.72 -11.93 -15.10
N LEU A 5 16.70 -11.89 -16.00
CA LEU A 5 17.42 -10.64 -16.32
C LEU A 5 16.61 -9.71 -17.24
N GLU A 6 15.62 -10.24 -17.97
CA GLU A 6 14.75 -9.45 -18.87
C GLU A 6 13.63 -8.70 -18.12
N GLN A 7 13.47 -8.91 -16.81
CA GLN A 7 12.48 -8.27 -15.93
C GLN A 7 13.10 -7.25 -14.96
N LEU A 8 14.33 -6.78 -15.23
CA LEU A 8 15.03 -5.83 -14.38
C LEU A 8 14.39 -4.44 -14.47
N ASP A 9 13.44 -4.16 -13.56
CA ASP A 9 12.78 -2.85 -13.43
C ASP A 9 13.56 -1.93 -12.46
N MET A 10 14.83 -1.64 -12.83
CA MET A 10 15.71 -0.72 -12.09
C MET A 10 15.93 0.56 -12.89
N GLU A 11 14.87 1.38 -13.03
CA GLU A 11 14.93 2.70 -13.68
C GLU A 11 15.89 3.69 -12.97
N TYR A 12 16.21 3.45 -11.70
CA TYR A 12 17.21 4.19 -10.91
C TYR A 12 17.86 3.29 -9.83
N VAL A 13 19.02 3.71 -9.32
CA VAL A 13 19.85 2.96 -8.34
C VAL A 13 20.02 3.77 -7.07
N ASP A 14 19.69 3.17 -5.93
CA ASP A 14 19.81 3.82 -4.62
C ASP A 14 21.14 3.58 -3.93
N ALA A 15 21.82 2.46 -4.21
CA ALA A 15 23.18 2.24 -3.75
C ALA A 15 23.97 1.29 -4.66
N ILE A 16 25.29 1.47 -4.66
CA ILE A 16 26.25 0.57 -5.28
C ILE A 16 27.27 0.19 -4.21
N MET A 17 27.57 -1.09 -4.08
CA MET A 17 28.59 -1.61 -3.18
C MET A 17 29.53 -2.56 -3.94
N ILE A 18 30.83 -2.43 -3.72
CA ILE A 18 31.83 -3.36 -4.24
C ILE A 18 32.53 -4.00 -3.05
N ILE A 19 32.59 -5.32 -3.09
CA ILE A 19 33.29 -6.13 -2.11
C ILE A 19 34.39 -6.94 -2.79
N ASP A 20 35.47 -7.21 -2.08
CA ASP A 20 36.51 -8.13 -2.57
C ASP A 20 36.13 -9.61 -2.32
N HIS A 21 36.95 -10.51 -2.83
CA HIS A 21 36.81 -11.96 -2.66
C HIS A 21 36.82 -12.46 -1.20
N THR A 22 37.26 -11.63 -0.24
CA THR A 22 37.24 -11.96 1.20
C THR A 22 35.97 -11.47 1.89
N GLY A 23 35.11 -10.74 1.17
CA GLY A 23 33.89 -10.12 1.71
C GLY A 23 34.12 -8.75 2.35
N LYS A 24 35.28 -8.12 2.10
CA LYS A 24 35.61 -6.79 2.61
C LYS A 24 35.05 -5.71 1.68
N ILE A 25 34.42 -4.68 2.24
CA ILE A 25 33.84 -3.58 1.46
C ILE A 25 34.96 -2.66 0.97
N VAL A 26 35.14 -2.59 -0.36
CA VAL A 26 36.18 -1.79 -1.02
C VAL A 26 35.62 -0.46 -1.52
N TYR A 27 34.33 -0.43 -1.84
CA TYR A 27 33.66 0.78 -2.29
C TYR A 27 32.17 0.71 -1.92
N SER A 28 31.59 1.83 -1.51
CA SER A 28 30.15 1.94 -1.36
C SER A 28 29.72 3.38 -1.60
N VAL A 29 28.64 3.56 -2.35
CA VAL A 29 27.96 4.84 -2.54
C VAL A 29 26.46 4.60 -2.42
N ARG A 30 25.75 5.52 -1.77
CA ARG A 30 24.30 5.48 -1.59
C ARG A 30 23.72 6.84 -1.95
N TYR A 31 22.79 6.82 -2.89
CA TYR A 31 22.01 7.95 -3.41
C TYR A 31 20.63 8.05 -2.75
N ASN A 32 20.24 7.04 -1.97
CA ASN A 32 18.97 6.97 -1.26
C ASN A 32 18.66 8.23 -0.42
N PRO A 33 17.53 8.92 -0.66
CA PRO A 33 17.12 10.13 0.06
C PRO A 33 16.60 9.87 1.48
N ARG A 34 16.41 8.61 1.90
CA ARG A 34 15.92 8.23 3.24
C ARG A 34 16.88 8.57 4.38
N PHE A 35 18.13 8.89 4.09
CA PHE A 35 19.14 9.25 5.08
C PHE A 35 19.69 10.64 4.73
N ASP A 36 19.66 11.58 5.69
CA ASP A 36 20.04 12.99 5.51
C ASP A 36 21.44 13.17 4.89
N ASP A 37 21.66 14.28 4.20
CA ASP A 37 22.90 14.57 3.48
C ASP A 37 24.15 14.61 4.38
N GLU A 38 24.02 14.94 5.67
CA GLU A 38 25.12 14.86 6.65
C GLU A 38 25.50 13.39 6.98
N SER A 39 24.54 12.47 6.97
CA SER A 39 24.76 11.04 7.21
C SER A 39 25.34 10.29 6.01
N LYS A 40 25.24 10.87 4.81
CA LYS A 40 25.81 10.25 3.60
C LYS A 40 27.33 10.22 3.68
N LEU A 41 28.01 11.32 3.99
CA LEU A 41 29.48 11.40 3.90
C LEU A 41 30.26 10.68 5.02
N GLU A 42 29.71 10.61 6.24
CA GLU A 42 30.40 9.99 7.39
C GLU A 42 30.20 8.47 7.45
N ASP A 43 29.00 7.96 7.15
CA ASP A 43 28.71 6.53 7.21
C ASP A 43 29.52 5.70 6.20
N PHE A 44 29.88 6.27 5.03
CA PHE A 44 30.67 5.53 4.04
C PHE A 44 32.11 5.30 4.53
N LYS A 45 32.76 6.29 5.16
CA LYS A 45 34.12 6.12 5.67
C LYS A 45 34.19 5.03 6.74
N ASP A 46 33.12 4.85 7.50
CA ASP A 46 33.04 3.88 8.58
C ASP A 46 32.84 2.43 8.12
N ILE A 47 32.38 2.18 6.90
CA ILE A 47 32.12 0.81 6.40
C ILE A 47 33.19 0.30 5.44
N ILE A 48 33.95 1.20 4.82
CA ILE A 48 35.09 0.82 3.98
C ILE A 48 36.08 0.05 4.85
N ASP A 49 36.67 -0.98 4.25
CA ASP A 49 37.59 -1.92 4.89
C ASP A 49 37.01 -2.85 5.98
N LYS A 50 35.70 -2.82 6.24
CA LYS A 50 35.04 -3.79 7.14
C LYS A 50 34.50 -4.99 6.36
N ASN A 51 34.34 -6.12 7.05
CA ASN A 51 33.68 -7.28 6.46
C ASN A 51 32.17 -7.01 6.31
N ILE A 52 31.57 -7.47 5.22
CA ILE A 52 30.15 -7.28 4.95
C ILE A 52 29.25 -7.81 6.08
N LEU A 53 29.64 -8.91 6.73
CA LEU A 53 28.91 -9.49 7.87
C LEU A 53 29.11 -8.73 9.18
N GLU A 54 30.14 -7.89 9.29
CA GLU A 54 30.28 -6.98 10.43
C GLU A 54 29.38 -5.77 10.26
N VAL A 55 29.24 -5.28 9.03
CA VAL A 55 28.40 -4.13 8.69
C VAL A 55 26.92 -4.51 8.65
N TYR A 56 26.60 -5.71 8.18
CA TYR A 56 25.24 -6.23 8.09
C TYR A 56 25.16 -7.63 8.73
N PRO A 57 25.13 -7.70 10.07
CA PRO A 57 25.25 -8.96 10.81
C PRO A 57 24.03 -9.88 10.67
N THR A 58 22.91 -9.36 10.16
CA THR A 58 21.71 -10.16 9.92
C THR A 58 21.61 -10.67 8.48
N LEU A 59 22.61 -10.43 7.63
CA LEU A 59 22.64 -11.04 6.31
C LEU A 59 22.74 -12.56 6.47
N ASP A 60 21.73 -13.26 6.00
CA ASP A 60 21.77 -14.71 5.93
C ASP A 60 22.87 -15.13 4.95
N VAL A 61 23.82 -15.94 5.43
CA VAL A 61 24.96 -16.43 4.66
C VAL A 61 24.50 -17.34 3.50
N GLU A 62 23.35 -18.01 3.65
CA GLU A 62 22.80 -18.91 2.63
C GLU A 62 21.91 -18.19 1.61
N GLU A 63 21.27 -17.07 1.98
CA GLU A 63 20.34 -16.34 1.10
C GLU A 63 20.93 -15.03 0.53
N SER A 64 22.00 -14.50 1.12
CA SER A 64 22.63 -13.24 0.67
C SER A 64 23.08 -13.32 -0.79
N THR A 65 22.59 -12.41 -1.61
CA THR A 65 22.98 -12.21 -3.01
C THR A 65 24.49 -12.06 -3.16
N ILE A 66 25.09 -11.21 -2.33
CA ILE A 66 26.53 -10.97 -2.21
C ILE A 66 27.31 -12.25 -1.90
N ILE A 67 26.95 -12.95 -0.82
CA ILE A 67 27.72 -14.12 -0.36
C ILE A 67 27.60 -15.26 -1.38
N ASN A 68 26.40 -15.48 -1.90
CA ASN A 68 26.17 -16.48 -2.93
C ASN A 68 26.90 -16.14 -4.24
N CYS A 69 26.96 -14.86 -4.61
CA CYS A 69 27.69 -14.41 -5.79
C CYS A 69 29.20 -14.65 -5.65
N LEU A 70 29.77 -14.33 -4.48
CA LEU A 70 31.18 -14.62 -4.18
C LEU A 70 31.49 -16.12 -4.13
N LYS A 71 30.57 -16.94 -3.60
CA LYS A 71 30.76 -18.38 -3.45
C LYS A 71 30.65 -19.13 -4.79
N HIS A 72 29.72 -18.71 -5.65
CA HIS A 72 29.38 -19.45 -6.86
C HIS A 72 29.89 -18.79 -8.14
N GLY A 73 30.25 -17.50 -8.12
CA GLY A 73 30.72 -16.77 -9.29
C GLY A 73 29.63 -16.56 -10.35
N ILE A 74 28.36 -16.53 -9.93
CA ILE A 74 27.20 -16.40 -10.83
C ILE A 74 26.43 -15.13 -10.43
N PRO A 75 25.94 -14.33 -11.40
CA PRO A 75 25.03 -13.23 -11.14
C PRO A 75 23.82 -13.66 -10.30
N LYS A 76 23.45 -12.85 -9.31
CA LYS A 76 22.28 -13.06 -8.45
C LYS A 76 21.38 -11.84 -8.49
N TYR A 77 20.08 -12.09 -8.59
CA TYR A 77 19.06 -11.07 -8.47
C TYR A 77 18.08 -11.52 -7.39
N GLU A 78 17.82 -10.65 -6.42
CA GLU A 78 16.82 -10.85 -5.38
C GLU A 78 15.91 -9.61 -5.33
N ASP A 79 14.61 -9.85 -5.31
CA ASP A 79 13.62 -8.77 -5.44
C ASP A 79 13.18 -8.21 -4.08
N ASN A 80 13.38 -8.97 -3.01
CA ASN A 80 13.02 -8.57 -1.65
C ASN A 80 14.03 -9.14 -0.65
N GLN A 81 15.14 -8.45 -0.44
CA GLN A 81 16.13 -8.84 0.56
C GLN A 81 16.04 -7.93 1.79
N VAL A 82 15.60 -8.49 2.92
CA VAL A 82 15.47 -7.76 4.18
C VAL A 82 16.66 -8.01 5.09
N PHE A 83 17.33 -6.96 5.53
CA PHE A 83 18.46 -7.04 6.45
C PHE A 83 18.60 -5.78 7.31
N TYR A 84 19.41 -5.89 8.36
CA TYR A 84 19.73 -4.83 9.29
C TYR A 84 21.23 -4.51 9.21
N ASP A 85 21.58 -3.24 9.31
CA ASP A 85 22.97 -2.86 9.55
C ASP A 85 23.37 -2.97 11.02
N TYR A 86 24.66 -2.80 11.29
CA TYR A 86 25.24 -2.78 12.62
C TYR A 86 24.72 -1.65 13.53
N LYS A 87 24.08 -0.62 12.96
CA LYS A 87 23.37 0.45 13.68
C LYS A 87 21.89 0.11 13.93
N GLY A 88 21.44 -1.08 13.54
CA GLY A 88 20.06 -1.55 13.70
C GLY A 88 19.08 -0.93 12.71
N ARG A 89 19.53 -0.31 11.61
CA ARG A 89 18.67 0.22 10.54
C ARG A 89 18.21 -0.90 9.63
N VAL A 90 16.93 -0.90 9.29
CA VAL A 90 16.29 -1.91 8.44
C VAL A 90 16.30 -1.48 6.97
N TYR A 91 16.64 -2.43 6.13
CA TYR A 91 16.69 -2.34 4.68
C TYR A 91 15.86 -3.47 4.10
N ASN A 92 14.98 -3.15 3.16
CA ASN A 92 14.36 -4.07 2.24
C ASN A 92 14.72 -3.59 0.83
N THR A 93 15.52 -4.37 0.11
CA THR A 93 16.10 -3.92 -1.15
C THR A 93 15.91 -4.93 -2.28
N GLN A 94 15.74 -4.40 -3.49
CA GLN A 94 15.95 -5.13 -4.74
C GLN A 94 17.43 -5.10 -5.06
N ASN A 95 18.07 -6.26 -5.16
CA ASN A 95 19.51 -6.39 -5.31
C ASN A 95 19.89 -7.15 -6.57
N LEU A 96 20.74 -6.54 -7.41
CA LEU A 96 21.48 -7.21 -8.46
C LEU A 96 22.95 -7.29 -8.07
N THR A 97 23.45 -8.49 -7.84
CA THR A 97 24.87 -8.74 -7.57
C THR A 97 25.53 -9.43 -8.76
N LEU A 98 26.62 -8.84 -9.25
CA LEU A 98 27.43 -9.36 -10.35
C LEU A 98 28.83 -9.71 -9.83
N PRO A 99 29.39 -10.88 -10.21
CA PRO A 99 30.72 -11.27 -9.79
C PRO A 99 31.78 -10.53 -10.63
N ILE A 100 32.86 -10.09 -9.98
CA ILE A 100 34.04 -9.54 -10.65
C ILE A 100 35.01 -10.69 -10.89
N ILE A 101 35.11 -11.17 -12.12
CA ILE A 101 35.92 -12.34 -12.48
C ILE A 101 37.06 -11.92 -13.40
N LYS A 102 38.29 -12.33 -13.06
CA LYS A 102 39.48 -12.16 -13.92
C LYS A 102 40.22 -13.48 -14.03
N SER A 103 40.45 -13.94 -15.26
CA SER A 103 41.16 -15.20 -15.55
C SER A 103 40.59 -16.41 -14.79
N GLY A 104 39.26 -16.50 -14.70
CA GLY A 104 38.55 -17.59 -14.02
C GLY A 104 38.54 -17.52 -12.48
N LYS A 105 39.15 -16.50 -11.88
CA LYS A 105 39.12 -16.27 -10.43
C LYS A 105 38.13 -15.17 -10.08
N ILE A 106 37.31 -15.41 -9.05
CA ILE A 106 36.42 -14.41 -8.46
C ILE A 106 37.29 -13.46 -7.62
N LEU A 107 37.38 -12.20 -8.05
CA LEU A 107 38.12 -11.15 -7.36
C LEU A 107 37.25 -10.37 -6.37
N GLY A 108 35.93 -10.45 -6.52
CA GLY A 108 34.96 -9.71 -5.72
C GLY A 108 33.56 -9.77 -6.33
N ALA A 109 32.68 -8.92 -5.85
CA ALA A 109 31.34 -8.73 -6.39
C ALA A 109 30.94 -7.25 -6.36
N ILE A 110 30.10 -6.84 -7.29
CA ILE A 110 29.42 -5.55 -7.29
C ILE A 110 27.93 -5.78 -7.07
N GLU A 111 27.37 -5.12 -6.06
CA GLU A 111 25.95 -5.10 -5.80
C GLU A 111 25.38 -3.73 -6.16
N ILE A 112 24.28 -3.76 -6.90
CA ILE A 112 23.46 -2.62 -7.25
C ILE A 112 22.13 -2.84 -6.54
N SER A 113 21.74 -1.91 -5.69
CA SER A 113 20.54 -2.04 -4.85
C SER A 113 19.58 -0.87 -5.03
N LYS A 114 18.29 -1.16 -5.00
CA LYS A 114 17.19 -0.20 -4.90
C LYS A 114 16.46 -0.43 -3.59
N ASP A 115 16.27 0.63 -2.79
CA ASP A 115 15.60 0.56 -1.50
C ASP A 115 14.08 0.62 -1.70
N ILE A 116 13.40 -0.46 -1.35
CA ILE A 116 11.93 -0.60 -1.43
C ILE A 116 11.30 -0.67 -0.03
N THR A 117 12.06 -0.32 1.02
CA THR A 117 11.60 -0.40 2.41
C THR A 117 10.35 0.45 2.63
N ARG A 118 9.29 -0.17 3.15
CA ARG A 118 8.02 0.50 3.45
C ARG A 118 8.00 1.04 4.88
N ILE A 119 7.24 2.11 5.13
CA ILE A 119 7.15 2.78 6.45
C ILE A 119 6.71 1.82 7.58
N GLU A 120 5.99 0.75 7.26
CA GLU A 120 5.57 -0.26 8.24
C GLU A 120 6.76 -1.06 8.80
N GLU A 121 7.79 -1.33 8.00
CA GLU A 121 9.00 -2.08 8.38
C GLU A 121 9.91 -1.25 9.31
N LEU A 122 9.78 0.08 9.30
CA LEU A 122 10.50 1.00 10.19
C LEU A 122 10.01 0.95 11.65
N SER A 123 8.80 0.42 11.90
CA SER A 123 8.14 0.50 13.21
C SER A 123 8.64 -0.51 14.25
N ASP A 124 9.52 -1.45 13.86
CA ASP A 124 10.06 -2.48 14.75
C ASP A 124 11.24 -2.02 15.63
N LYS A 125 11.68 -0.76 15.54
CA LYS A 125 12.88 -0.26 16.24
C LYS A 125 12.74 0.00 17.75
N ASN A 126 11.56 -0.04 18.34
CA ASN A 126 11.40 0.29 19.77
C ASN A 126 11.41 -0.92 20.73
N LYS A 127 11.67 -2.15 20.25
CA LYS A 127 11.79 -3.31 21.14
C LYS A 127 12.92 -4.25 20.71
N LYS A 128 14.12 -3.95 21.20
CA LYS A 128 15.02 -4.87 21.95
C LYS A 128 16.48 -4.47 21.73
N SER A 129 17.08 -3.94 22.79
CA SER A 129 18.51 -3.99 23.01
C SER A 129 19.00 -5.44 22.95
N ILE A 130 19.90 -5.68 22.01
CA ILE A 130 20.99 -6.67 21.93
C ILE A 130 21.01 -7.69 23.09
N GLN A 131 20.56 -8.91 22.80
CA GLN A 131 21.09 -10.12 23.44
C GLN A 131 21.39 -11.16 22.35
N ILE A 132 22.64 -11.60 22.34
CA ILE A 132 23.21 -12.65 21.49
C ILE A 132 22.40 -13.95 21.70
N PRO A 133 21.92 -14.63 20.64
CA PRO A 133 21.05 -15.77 20.81
C PRO A 133 21.86 -17.03 21.18
N SER A 134 21.84 -17.38 22.46
CA SER A 134 21.96 -18.78 22.86
C SER A 134 20.71 -19.53 22.39
N LYS A 135 20.95 -20.69 21.76
CA LYS A 135 19.94 -21.68 21.35
C LYS A 135 18.87 -21.86 22.43
N GLU A 136 17.64 -22.08 21.96
CA GLU A 136 16.38 -22.16 22.72
C GLU A 136 15.68 -20.81 22.94
N ASN A 137 14.94 -20.37 21.92
CA ASN A 137 13.55 -19.93 22.09
C ASN A 137 12.89 -19.72 20.73
N ASN A 138 12.23 -20.77 20.23
CA ASN A 138 11.11 -20.64 19.30
C ASN A 138 9.97 -19.87 20.00
N LYS A 139 10.12 -18.55 20.15
CA LYS A 139 9.03 -17.65 20.50
C LYS A 139 8.64 -16.89 19.25
N ASN A 140 7.86 -17.59 18.42
CA ASN A 140 6.67 -17.08 17.74
C ASN A 140 6.73 -15.63 17.24
N ASN A 141 6.89 -15.46 15.92
CA ASN A 141 6.34 -14.31 15.19
C ASN A 141 4.81 -14.35 15.25
N ARG A 142 4.23 -14.20 16.45
CA ARG A 142 2.80 -13.95 16.64
C ARG A 142 2.57 -12.49 16.32
N ILE A 143 1.91 -12.21 15.21
CA ILE A 143 1.26 -10.91 15.02
C ILE A 143 0.13 -10.86 16.04
N ILE A 144 0.33 -10.11 17.12
CA ILE A 144 -0.75 -9.86 18.08
C ILE A 144 -1.76 -8.98 17.34
N ALA A 145 -3.03 -9.39 17.29
CA ALA A 145 -4.10 -8.54 16.76
C ALA A 145 -4.10 -7.22 17.56
N LYS A 146 -3.83 -6.11 16.88
CA LYS A 146 -3.58 -4.80 17.49
C LYS A 146 -4.88 -4.02 17.70
N TYR A 147 -5.85 -4.21 16.81
CA TYR A 147 -7.05 -3.37 16.76
C TYR A 147 -8.23 -3.97 17.53
N ASN A 148 -9.02 -3.09 18.15
CA ASN A 148 -10.29 -3.39 18.81
C ASN A 148 -11.42 -2.59 18.15
N PHE A 149 -12.67 -2.93 18.48
CA PHE A 149 -13.84 -2.25 17.89
C PHE A 149 -13.87 -0.75 18.21
N GLU A 150 -13.25 -0.33 19.33
CA GLU A 150 -13.10 1.06 19.73
C GLU A 150 -12.17 1.85 18.78
N ASP A 151 -11.29 1.19 18.04
CA ASP A 151 -10.42 1.81 17.05
C ASP A 151 -11.16 2.10 15.73
N ILE A 152 -12.37 1.56 15.55
CA ILE A 152 -13.20 1.79 14.37
C ILE A 152 -14.06 3.03 14.58
N LEU A 153 -13.56 4.18 14.13
CA LEU A 153 -14.29 5.43 14.18
C LEU A 153 -15.39 5.46 13.12
N THR A 154 -16.64 5.69 13.55
CA THR A 154 -17.79 5.87 12.66
C THR A 154 -18.94 6.61 13.36
N LYS A 155 -19.62 7.49 12.62
CA LYS A 155 -20.95 8.04 12.92
C LYS A 155 -22.04 7.36 12.09
N ASN A 156 -21.68 6.71 10.99
CA ASN A 156 -22.60 6.04 10.08
C ASN A 156 -23.30 4.84 10.74
N GLU A 157 -24.63 4.77 10.59
CA GLU A 157 -25.46 3.74 11.24
C GLU A 157 -25.23 2.32 10.68
N GLU A 158 -25.04 2.19 9.36
CA GLU A 158 -24.76 0.88 8.74
C GLU A 158 -23.42 0.31 9.23
N MET A 159 -22.39 1.16 9.35
CA MET A 159 -21.11 0.77 9.95
C MET A 159 -21.24 0.37 11.43
N LYS A 160 -22.09 1.05 12.22
CA LYS A 160 -22.38 0.65 13.61
C LYS A 160 -23.10 -0.70 13.68
N GLU A 161 -24.04 -0.94 12.78
CA GLU A 161 -24.72 -2.23 12.67
C GLU A 161 -23.73 -3.34 12.31
N ASN A 162 -22.79 -3.08 11.39
CA ASN A 162 -21.72 -4.01 11.06
C ASN A 162 -20.83 -4.33 12.26
N ILE A 163 -20.46 -3.33 13.07
CA ILE A 163 -19.73 -3.55 14.32
C ILE A 163 -20.56 -4.44 15.27
N HIS A 164 -21.86 -4.21 15.39
CA HIS A 164 -22.74 -5.02 16.22
C HIS A 164 -22.81 -6.48 15.75
N LYS A 165 -23.01 -6.70 14.45
CA LYS A 165 -22.97 -8.04 13.83
C LYS A 165 -21.64 -8.75 14.11
N CYS A 166 -20.53 -8.03 13.95
CA CYS A 166 -19.18 -8.54 14.23
C CYS A 166 -19.01 -8.97 15.70
N LYS A 167 -19.53 -8.19 16.66
CA LYS A 167 -19.53 -8.56 18.09
C LYS A 167 -20.35 -9.80 18.38
N MET A 168 -21.52 -9.96 17.73
CA MET A 168 -22.36 -11.16 17.90
C MET A 168 -21.66 -12.43 17.42
N VAL A 169 -20.98 -12.37 16.27
CA VAL A 169 -20.32 -13.54 15.68
C VAL A 169 -18.92 -13.79 16.23
N ALA A 170 -18.37 -12.89 17.03
CA ALA A 170 -17.02 -13.01 17.56
C ALA A 170 -16.79 -14.28 18.39
N ASN A 171 -17.78 -14.78 19.14
CA ASN A 171 -17.64 -16.03 19.89
C ASN A 171 -18.04 -17.29 19.11
N SER A 172 -18.48 -17.14 17.85
CA SER A 172 -18.81 -18.27 16.98
C SER A 172 -17.55 -18.93 16.41
N ILE A 173 -17.66 -20.22 16.09
CA ILE A 173 -16.66 -20.96 15.30
C ILE A 173 -16.82 -20.75 13.79
N SER A 174 -17.94 -20.15 13.36
CA SER A 174 -18.22 -19.88 11.95
C SER A 174 -17.15 -19.01 11.30
N SER A 175 -16.92 -19.26 10.01
CA SER A 175 -16.14 -18.37 9.17
C SER A 175 -16.84 -17.02 9.02
N VAL A 176 -16.04 -15.98 8.88
CA VAL A 176 -16.53 -14.62 8.62
C VAL A 176 -15.87 -14.10 7.37
N LEU A 177 -16.66 -13.62 6.42
CA LEU A 177 -16.21 -12.95 5.21
C LEU A 177 -16.48 -11.44 5.34
N VAL A 178 -15.42 -10.64 5.33
CA VAL A 178 -15.52 -9.18 5.33
C VAL A 178 -15.20 -8.68 3.94
N TYR A 179 -16.13 -8.00 3.28
CA TYR A 179 -15.94 -7.54 1.91
C TYR A 179 -16.27 -6.06 1.75
N GLY A 180 -15.71 -5.44 0.72
CA GLY A 180 -15.84 -4.03 0.44
C GLY A 180 -14.56 -3.48 -0.16
N GLU A 181 -14.63 -2.27 -0.70
CA GLU A 181 -13.52 -1.67 -1.46
C GLU A 181 -12.20 -1.60 -0.67
N THR A 182 -11.09 -1.50 -1.41
CA THR A 182 -9.77 -1.31 -0.80
C THR A 182 -9.73 -0.01 0.01
N GLY A 183 -9.10 -0.07 1.20
CA GLY A 183 -8.96 1.09 2.09
C GLY A 183 -10.19 1.37 2.98
N THR A 184 -11.19 0.49 3.03
CA THR A 184 -12.37 0.63 3.92
C THR A 184 -12.12 0.20 5.37
N GLY A 185 -11.01 -0.48 5.66
CA GLY A 185 -10.65 -0.93 7.01
C GLY A 185 -11.00 -2.38 7.35
N LYS A 186 -11.09 -3.27 6.35
CA LYS A 186 -11.40 -4.72 6.52
C LYS A 186 -10.57 -5.40 7.60
N GLU A 187 -9.27 -5.10 7.65
CA GLU A 187 -8.36 -5.67 8.65
C GLU A 187 -8.72 -5.25 10.09
N LEU A 188 -9.16 -3.99 10.31
CA LEU A 188 -9.57 -3.53 11.64
C LEU A 188 -10.77 -4.35 12.15
N PHE A 189 -11.74 -4.62 11.29
CA PHE A 189 -12.88 -5.46 11.63
C PHE A 189 -12.45 -6.88 12.00
N VAL A 190 -11.62 -7.51 11.18
CA VAL A 190 -11.16 -8.90 11.41
C VAL A 190 -10.37 -9.01 12.72
N GLN A 191 -9.41 -8.11 12.94
CA GLN A 191 -8.63 -8.10 14.19
C GLN A 191 -9.52 -7.83 15.41
N SER A 192 -10.49 -6.93 15.29
CA SER A 192 -11.45 -6.64 16.37
C SER A 192 -12.33 -7.84 16.71
N ILE A 193 -12.80 -8.60 15.71
CA ILE A 193 -13.55 -9.84 15.93
C ILE A 193 -12.70 -10.86 16.70
N HIS A 194 -11.43 -11.02 16.33
CA HIS A 194 -10.52 -11.91 17.06
C HIS A 194 -10.32 -11.45 18.52
N ASN A 195 -10.04 -10.17 18.75
CA ASN A 195 -9.81 -9.61 20.09
C ASN A 195 -11.04 -9.64 20.99
N TYR A 196 -12.24 -9.62 20.41
CA TYR A 196 -13.50 -9.76 21.13
C TYR A 196 -13.91 -11.22 21.36
N SER A 197 -13.24 -12.19 20.73
CA SER A 197 -13.60 -13.61 20.79
C SER A 197 -13.02 -14.35 22.01
N CYS A 198 -13.51 -15.57 22.23
CA CYS A 198 -12.89 -16.55 23.15
C CYS A 198 -11.45 -16.94 22.75
N ARG A 199 -11.03 -16.67 21.51
CA ARG A 199 -9.68 -16.92 20.99
C ARG A 199 -8.73 -15.71 21.11
N LYS A 200 -9.12 -14.62 21.78
CA LYS A 200 -8.31 -13.38 21.91
C LYS A 200 -6.87 -13.56 22.44
N ASN A 201 -6.64 -14.61 23.24
CA ASN A 201 -5.31 -14.94 23.80
C ASN A 201 -4.59 -16.04 22.99
N LYS A 202 -5.15 -16.46 21.85
CA LYS A 202 -4.63 -17.49 20.95
C LYS A 202 -3.92 -16.83 19.77
N PRO A 203 -3.16 -17.58 18.94
CA PRO A 203 -2.50 -17.01 17.78
C PRO A 203 -3.49 -16.34 16.83
N PHE A 204 -3.13 -15.15 16.36
CA PHE A 204 -3.73 -14.51 15.19
C PHE A 204 -2.64 -14.45 14.11
N ILE A 205 -2.92 -15.02 12.94
CA ILE A 205 -2.00 -15.00 11.80
C ILE A 205 -2.74 -14.35 10.65
N ALA A 206 -2.17 -13.29 10.10
CA ALA A 206 -2.68 -12.62 8.92
C ALA A 206 -1.80 -12.96 7.71
N GLN A 207 -2.43 -13.26 6.59
CA GLN A 207 -1.76 -13.51 5.32
C GLN A 207 -2.53 -12.82 4.20
N ASN A 208 -1.86 -11.90 3.51
CA ASN A 208 -2.38 -11.33 2.28
C ASN A 208 -2.14 -12.33 1.12
N CYS A 209 -3.18 -12.60 0.33
CA CYS A 209 -3.15 -13.56 -0.76
C CYS A 209 -2.76 -12.92 -2.11
N ALA A 210 -2.43 -11.63 -2.14
CA ALA A 210 -1.87 -10.93 -3.28
C ALA A 210 -0.56 -11.59 -3.77
N ALA A 211 -0.32 -11.45 -5.07
CA ALA A 211 0.58 -12.26 -5.89
C ALA A 211 1.92 -12.68 -5.24
N LEU A 212 1.91 -13.86 -4.63
CA LEU A 212 3.10 -14.70 -4.42
C LEU A 212 3.09 -15.83 -5.46
N PRO A 213 4.25 -16.37 -5.88
CA PRO A 213 4.30 -17.57 -6.69
C PRO A 213 3.50 -18.71 -6.04
N GLU A 214 2.66 -19.40 -6.81
CA GLU A 214 1.71 -20.41 -6.30
C GLU A 214 2.38 -21.47 -5.42
N SER A 215 3.55 -21.97 -5.82
CA SER A 215 4.32 -22.98 -5.07
C SER A 215 4.87 -22.47 -3.73
N LEU A 216 5.29 -21.20 -3.69
CA LEU A 216 5.72 -20.55 -2.46
C LEU A 216 4.53 -20.35 -1.53
N PHE A 217 3.41 -19.89 -2.08
CA PHE A 217 2.20 -19.65 -1.31
C PHE A 217 1.63 -20.94 -0.72
N GLU A 218 1.66 -22.03 -1.49
CA GLU A 218 1.30 -23.37 -1.02
C GLU A 218 2.16 -23.80 0.17
N SER A 219 3.48 -23.64 0.06
CA SER A 219 4.43 -24.02 1.11
C SER A 219 4.29 -23.16 2.36
N ILE A 220 3.94 -21.87 2.21
CA ILE A 220 3.64 -20.98 3.34
C ILE A 220 2.37 -21.44 4.06
N LEU A 221 1.27 -21.64 3.33
CA LEU A 221 -0.02 -21.99 3.93
C LEU A 221 -0.01 -23.37 4.60
N PHE A 222 0.45 -24.38 3.86
CA PHE A 222 0.31 -25.79 4.28
C PHE A 222 1.60 -26.38 4.86
N GLY A 223 2.74 -25.72 4.71
CA GLY A 223 4.05 -26.20 5.15
C GLY A 223 4.69 -27.11 4.10
N SER A 224 5.97 -27.43 4.30
CA SER A 224 6.73 -28.31 3.42
C SER A 224 7.54 -29.31 4.23
N VAL A 225 7.81 -30.48 3.65
CA VAL A 225 8.81 -31.42 4.19
C VAL A 225 10.08 -31.41 3.33
N LYS A 226 11.20 -31.81 3.94
CA LYS A 226 12.46 -31.95 3.23
C LYS A 226 12.30 -32.90 2.03
N GLY A 227 12.71 -32.44 0.85
CA GLY A 227 12.63 -33.22 -0.40
C GLY A 227 11.35 -33.04 -1.21
N ALA A 228 10.41 -32.18 -0.77
CA ALA A 228 9.21 -31.87 -1.55
C ALA A 228 9.52 -31.16 -2.88
N PHE A 229 10.55 -30.31 -2.89
CA PHE A 229 11.12 -29.65 -4.06
C PHE A 229 12.59 -29.28 -3.77
N THR A 230 13.33 -28.80 -4.78
CA THR A 230 14.74 -28.39 -4.63
C THR A 230 14.87 -27.25 -3.62
N GLY A 231 15.58 -27.49 -2.51
CA GLY A 231 15.71 -26.51 -1.42
C GLY A 231 14.60 -26.56 -0.37
N ALA A 232 13.65 -27.50 -0.46
CA ALA A 232 12.61 -27.66 0.54
C ALA A 232 13.21 -28.04 1.91
N ILE A 233 12.89 -27.24 2.91
CA ILE A 233 13.16 -27.51 4.32
C ILE A 233 11.89 -27.99 5.02
N ASP A 234 12.07 -28.70 6.14
CA ASP A 234 10.92 -29.07 6.97
C ASP A 234 10.42 -27.82 7.72
N LYS A 235 9.24 -27.34 7.35
CA LYS A 235 8.66 -26.10 7.87
C LYS A 235 7.16 -26.25 8.05
N ALA A 236 6.67 -25.88 9.23
CA ALA A 236 5.24 -25.86 9.54
C ALA A 236 4.54 -24.73 8.78
N GLY A 237 3.37 -25.04 8.20
CA GLY A 237 2.54 -24.06 7.49
C GLY A 237 1.78 -23.13 8.43
N LEU A 238 1.19 -22.07 7.87
CA LEU A 238 0.36 -21.11 8.63
C LEU A 238 -0.82 -21.78 9.34
N PHE A 239 -1.42 -22.82 8.76
CA PHE A 239 -2.49 -23.58 9.44
C PHE A 239 -2.02 -24.24 10.73
N GLU A 240 -0.83 -24.84 10.73
CA GLU A 240 -0.26 -25.44 11.93
C GLU A 240 0.12 -24.37 12.95
N GLN A 241 0.68 -23.25 12.49
CA GLN A 241 1.06 -22.13 13.36
C GLN A 241 -0.16 -21.42 13.99
N ALA A 242 -1.29 -21.37 13.27
CA ALA A 242 -2.55 -20.79 13.73
C ALA A 242 -3.41 -21.75 14.56
N ASN A 243 -2.93 -22.96 14.84
CA ASN A 243 -3.70 -23.99 15.54
C ASN A 243 -4.21 -23.50 16.91
N GLY A 244 -5.51 -23.70 17.17
CA GLY A 244 -6.24 -23.20 18.33
C GLY A 244 -6.57 -21.69 18.28
N GLY A 245 -6.20 -21.01 17.19
CA GLY A 245 -6.30 -19.56 17.01
C GLY A 245 -7.11 -19.15 15.78
N THR A 246 -6.70 -18.08 15.11
CA THR A 246 -7.35 -17.51 13.93
C THR A 246 -6.36 -17.30 12.80
N LEU A 247 -6.73 -17.71 11.59
CA LEU A 247 -6.02 -17.38 10.36
C LEU A 247 -6.89 -16.42 9.54
N PHE A 248 -6.36 -15.24 9.29
CA PHE A 248 -6.93 -14.20 8.45
C PHE A 248 -6.32 -14.27 7.05
N LEU A 249 -7.16 -14.44 6.04
CA LEU A 249 -6.80 -14.43 4.63
C LEU A 249 -7.31 -13.14 3.98
N ASP A 250 -6.43 -12.17 3.77
CA ASP A 250 -6.77 -10.93 3.08
C ASP A 250 -6.69 -11.13 1.56
N GLU A 251 -7.54 -10.44 0.82
CA GLU A 251 -7.67 -10.55 -0.64
C GLU A 251 -7.82 -12.01 -1.14
N ILE A 252 -8.72 -12.79 -0.51
CA ILE A 252 -8.93 -14.22 -0.83
C ILE A 252 -9.29 -14.47 -2.30
N ASN A 253 -9.92 -13.50 -2.95
CA ASN A 253 -10.24 -13.51 -4.38
C ASN A 253 -9.00 -13.42 -5.28
N SER A 254 -7.83 -13.07 -4.74
CA SER A 254 -6.54 -13.12 -5.44
C SER A 254 -5.81 -14.45 -5.28
N MET A 255 -6.34 -15.39 -4.49
CA MET A 255 -5.73 -16.71 -4.31
C MET A 255 -5.89 -17.58 -5.58
N PRO A 256 -4.84 -18.24 -6.08
CA PRO A 256 -4.94 -19.19 -7.18
C PRO A 256 -5.99 -20.29 -6.93
N ILE A 257 -6.81 -20.59 -7.95
CA ILE A 257 -7.94 -21.53 -7.87
C ILE A 257 -7.54 -22.94 -7.38
N ASN A 258 -6.33 -23.41 -7.71
CA ASN A 258 -5.84 -24.71 -7.22
C ASN A 258 -5.62 -24.72 -5.70
N LEU A 259 -5.15 -23.60 -5.13
CA LEU A 259 -4.94 -23.46 -3.70
C LEU A 259 -6.27 -23.32 -2.96
N GLN A 260 -7.28 -22.71 -3.59
CA GLN A 260 -8.65 -22.66 -3.07
C GLN A 260 -9.23 -24.06 -2.85
N ALA A 261 -8.96 -25.02 -3.74
CA ALA A 261 -9.40 -26.40 -3.57
C ALA A 261 -8.72 -27.10 -2.37
N LYS A 262 -7.45 -26.79 -2.10
CA LYS A 262 -6.73 -27.30 -0.91
C LYS A 262 -7.23 -26.64 0.37
N LEU A 263 -7.47 -25.33 0.34
CA LEU A 263 -8.07 -24.57 1.43
C LEU A 263 -9.43 -25.13 1.83
N LEU A 264 -10.28 -25.46 0.85
CA LEU A 264 -11.59 -26.06 1.09
C LEU A 264 -11.49 -27.36 1.89
N ARG A 265 -10.53 -28.24 1.59
CA ARG A 265 -10.32 -29.49 2.35
C ARG A 265 -9.97 -29.23 3.80
N VAL A 266 -9.11 -28.24 4.07
CA VAL A 266 -8.78 -27.86 5.45
C VAL A 266 -10.00 -27.30 6.17
N LEU A 267 -10.82 -26.48 5.49
CA LEU A 267 -12.06 -25.93 6.04
C LEU A 267 -13.14 -26.98 6.32
N GLN A 268 -13.18 -28.07 5.54
CA GLN A 268 -14.17 -29.15 5.68
C GLN A 268 -13.75 -30.18 6.74
N ASP A 269 -12.52 -30.68 6.64
CA ASP A 269 -12.06 -31.85 7.41
C ASP A 269 -11.29 -31.46 8.67
N GLY A 270 -10.73 -30.25 8.73
CA GLY A 270 -9.87 -29.81 9.84
C GLY A 270 -8.51 -30.50 9.84
N TYR A 271 -8.04 -30.97 8.68
CA TYR A 271 -6.72 -31.57 8.51
C TYR A 271 -5.90 -30.81 7.48
N VAL A 272 -4.61 -30.65 7.78
CA VAL A 272 -3.62 -30.10 6.86
C VAL A 272 -2.56 -31.14 6.54
N ARG A 273 -2.13 -31.18 5.28
CA ARG A 273 -1.03 -32.01 4.78
C ARG A 273 0.04 -31.10 4.20
N ARG A 274 1.27 -31.24 4.68
CA ARG A 274 2.42 -30.49 4.16
C ARG A 274 2.71 -30.90 2.71
N VAL A 275 3.26 -29.98 1.93
CA VAL A 275 3.71 -30.25 0.56
C VAL A 275 4.79 -31.36 0.60
N GLY A 276 4.57 -32.42 -0.17
CA GLY A 276 5.45 -33.59 -0.25
C GLY A 276 5.31 -34.60 0.89
N ASP A 277 4.39 -34.39 1.84
CA ASP A 277 4.13 -35.30 2.95
C ASP A 277 2.93 -36.21 2.67
N SER A 278 2.88 -37.37 3.33
CA SER A 278 1.74 -38.29 3.33
C SER A 278 0.92 -38.23 4.62
N LYS A 279 1.41 -37.51 5.65
CA LYS A 279 0.77 -37.42 6.96
C LYS A 279 -0.21 -36.26 7.05
N ASP A 280 -1.45 -36.59 7.43
CA ASP A 280 -2.46 -35.60 7.79
C ASP A 280 -2.29 -35.15 9.24
N ARG A 281 -2.44 -33.85 9.48
CA ARG A 281 -2.30 -33.22 10.80
C ARG A 281 -3.59 -32.49 11.13
N LYS A 282 -4.19 -32.83 12.26
CA LYS A 282 -5.42 -32.18 12.73
C LYS A 282 -5.11 -30.76 13.21
N VAL A 283 -5.89 -29.79 12.75
CA VAL A 283 -5.79 -28.38 13.13
C VAL A 283 -7.17 -27.82 13.49
N ASP A 284 -7.21 -26.97 14.51
CA ASP A 284 -8.39 -26.22 14.93
C ASP A 284 -8.15 -24.72 14.66
N VAL A 285 -8.42 -24.28 13.43
CA VAL A 285 -8.21 -22.89 13.02
C VAL A 285 -9.53 -22.25 12.65
N ARG A 286 -9.83 -21.11 13.26
CA ARG A 286 -10.94 -20.27 12.80
C ARG A 286 -10.47 -19.45 11.62
N ILE A 287 -11.21 -19.51 10.52
CA ILE A 287 -10.89 -18.77 9.31
C ILE A 287 -11.71 -17.49 9.23
N MET A 288 -11.02 -16.39 9.01
CA MET A 288 -11.62 -15.11 8.62
C MET A 288 -11.05 -14.73 7.26
N ALA A 289 -11.88 -14.28 6.34
CA ALA A 289 -11.46 -13.92 5.00
C ALA A 289 -11.88 -12.49 4.68
N ALA A 290 -11.13 -11.83 3.82
CA ALA A 290 -11.53 -10.56 3.25
C ALA A 290 -11.33 -10.51 1.74
N MET A 291 -12.18 -9.73 1.06
CA MET A 291 -12.09 -9.48 -0.39
C MET A 291 -12.41 -8.02 -0.71
N ASN A 292 -11.91 -7.54 -1.85
CA ASN A 292 -12.07 -6.15 -2.29
C ASN A 292 -13.22 -5.92 -3.27
N GLU A 293 -13.93 -6.98 -3.66
CA GLU A 293 -15.10 -6.95 -4.54
C GLU A 293 -16.28 -7.69 -3.90
N GLU A 294 -17.44 -7.66 -4.56
CA GLU A 294 -18.66 -8.31 -4.06
C GLU A 294 -18.59 -9.85 -4.27
N PRO A 295 -19.09 -10.67 -3.32
CA PRO A 295 -19.00 -12.13 -3.41
C PRO A 295 -19.53 -12.78 -4.69
N MET A 296 -20.68 -12.34 -5.20
CA MET A 296 -21.26 -12.87 -6.43
C MET A 296 -20.47 -12.38 -7.65
N GLU A 297 -20.01 -11.13 -7.64
CA GLU A 297 -19.14 -10.60 -8.69
C GLU A 297 -17.81 -11.39 -8.78
N ALA A 298 -17.18 -11.72 -7.65
CA ALA A 298 -15.99 -12.57 -7.60
C ALA A 298 -16.24 -13.98 -8.14
N LEU A 299 -17.44 -14.52 -7.91
CA LEU A 299 -17.86 -15.82 -8.41
C LEU A 299 -18.04 -15.79 -9.93
N ASP A 300 -18.76 -14.81 -10.45
CA ASP A 300 -19.04 -14.64 -11.89
C ASP A 300 -17.75 -14.41 -12.70
N LYS A 301 -16.76 -13.72 -12.13
CA LYS A 301 -15.44 -13.52 -12.74
C LYS A 301 -14.51 -14.74 -12.63
N GLY A 302 -14.91 -15.78 -11.89
CA GLY A 302 -14.09 -16.96 -11.65
C GLY A 302 -12.87 -16.70 -10.75
N HIS A 303 -12.90 -15.64 -9.93
CA HIS A 303 -11.87 -15.33 -8.95
C HIS A 303 -11.96 -16.22 -7.71
N ILE A 304 -13.15 -16.75 -7.41
CA ILE A 304 -13.36 -17.69 -6.31
C ILE A 304 -14.20 -18.88 -6.75
N ARG A 305 -13.90 -20.06 -6.21
CA ARG A 305 -14.73 -21.25 -6.40
C ARG A 305 -16.04 -21.13 -5.63
N GLU A 306 -17.12 -21.60 -6.23
CA GLU A 306 -18.46 -21.64 -5.62
C GLU A 306 -18.48 -22.38 -4.27
N ASP A 307 -17.90 -23.57 -4.23
CA ASP A 307 -17.84 -24.42 -3.03
C ASP A 307 -17.08 -23.77 -1.87
N LEU A 308 -15.97 -23.09 -2.17
CA LEU A 308 -15.20 -22.32 -1.20
C LEU A 308 -15.98 -21.09 -0.73
N LEU A 309 -16.61 -20.36 -1.65
CA LEU A 309 -17.36 -19.15 -1.29
C LEU A 309 -18.47 -19.48 -0.30
N TYR A 310 -19.30 -20.50 -0.57
CA TYR A 310 -20.35 -20.89 0.38
C TYR A 310 -19.80 -21.33 1.74
N ARG A 311 -18.62 -21.94 1.78
CA ARG A 311 -17.98 -22.35 3.05
C ARG A 311 -17.43 -21.15 3.83
N LEU A 312 -16.96 -20.10 3.16
CA LEU A 312 -16.44 -18.88 3.80
C LEU A 312 -17.56 -17.92 4.18
N ASN A 313 -18.60 -17.82 3.35
CA ASN A 313 -19.69 -16.84 3.42
C ASN A 313 -20.81 -17.23 4.39
N VAL A 314 -20.48 -17.86 5.53
CA VAL A 314 -21.46 -18.22 6.58
C VAL A 314 -21.98 -16.96 7.27
N VAL A 315 -21.08 -16.00 7.52
CA VAL A 315 -21.42 -14.66 7.99
C VAL A 315 -20.69 -13.68 7.09
N SER A 316 -21.44 -12.78 6.46
CA SER A 316 -20.91 -11.76 5.56
C SER A 316 -21.08 -10.37 6.16
N ILE A 317 -20.02 -9.56 6.06
CA ILE A 317 -20.02 -8.17 6.53
C ILE A 317 -19.55 -7.28 5.38
N LYS A 318 -20.47 -6.49 4.83
CA LYS A 318 -20.19 -5.50 3.79
C LYS A 318 -19.73 -4.21 4.44
N LEU A 319 -18.52 -3.75 4.14
CA LEU A 319 -18.07 -2.43 4.59
C LEU A 319 -18.52 -1.33 3.63
N VAL A 320 -18.95 -0.22 4.22
CA VAL A 320 -19.46 0.95 3.50
C VAL A 320 -18.27 1.81 3.01
N PRO A 321 -18.21 2.15 1.71
CA PRO A 321 -17.17 3.02 1.18
C PRO A 321 -17.31 4.45 1.73
N LEU A 322 -16.20 5.18 1.84
CA LEU A 322 -16.14 6.48 2.51
C LEU A 322 -17.09 7.52 1.89
N ARG A 323 -17.32 7.45 0.57
CA ARG A 323 -18.28 8.31 -0.14
C ARG A 323 -19.74 8.15 0.30
N GLU A 324 -20.10 7.01 0.87
CA GLU A 324 -21.44 6.70 1.39
C GLU A 324 -21.56 6.97 2.90
N ARG A 325 -20.43 7.32 3.57
CA ARG A 325 -20.35 7.67 5.00
C ARG A 325 -19.57 8.97 5.24
N LYS A 326 -19.95 10.03 4.53
CA LYS A 326 -19.21 11.30 4.51
C LYS A 326 -19.09 11.96 5.89
N GLU A 327 -20.05 11.70 6.79
CA GLU A 327 -20.02 12.13 8.19
C GLU A 327 -18.77 11.66 8.96
N ASP A 328 -18.15 10.56 8.52
CA ASP A 328 -16.93 10.00 9.10
C ASP A 328 -15.67 10.75 8.68
N ILE A 329 -15.69 11.48 7.55
CA ILE A 329 -14.51 12.20 7.02
C ILE A 329 -13.96 13.15 8.09
N SER A 330 -14.85 13.90 8.75
CA SER A 330 -14.46 14.82 9.83
C SER A 330 -13.76 14.12 11.01
N LEU A 331 -14.14 12.88 11.32
CA LEU A 331 -13.51 12.10 12.39
C LEU A 331 -12.11 11.67 12.00
N TYR A 332 -11.95 11.14 10.79
CA TYR A 332 -10.67 10.67 10.28
C TYR A 332 -9.68 11.81 10.06
N VAL A 333 -10.12 12.95 9.52
CA VAL A 333 -9.27 14.14 9.36
C VAL A 333 -8.67 14.57 10.70
N ASN A 334 -9.51 14.70 11.73
CA ASN A 334 -9.06 15.10 13.06
C ASN A 334 -8.10 14.07 13.68
N LEU A 335 -8.40 12.78 13.51
CA LEU A 335 -7.54 11.69 13.97
C LEU A 335 -6.16 11.77 13.31
N PHE A 336 -6.11 11.84 11.98
CA PHE A 336 -4.87 11.83 11.22
C PHE A 336 -4.05 13.10 11.46
N ILE A 337 -4.67 14.28 11.50
CA ILE A 337 -3.96 15.52 11.85
C ILE A 337 -3.28 15.40 13.21
N LYS A 338 -4.01 14.92 14.23
CA LYS A 338 -3.45 14.70 15.57
C LYS A 338 -2.28 13.70 15.53
N GLN A 339 -2.46 12.58 14.83
CA GLN A 339 -1.46 11.53 14.72
C GLN A 339 -0.18 12.01 14.03
N TYR A 340 -0.30 12.74 12.92
CA TYR A 340 0.84 13.19 12.13
C TYR A 340 1.51 14.43 12.71
N ASN A 341 0.78 15.33 13.38
CA ASN A 341 1.40 16.39 14.17
C ASN A 341 2.37 15.81 15.23
N GLN A 342 1.94 14.76 15.93
CA GLN A 342 2.80 14.10 16.93
C GLN A 342 4.01 13.39 16.31
N LYS A 343 3.85 12.78 15.13
CA LYS A 343 4.92 12.03 14.47
C LYS A 343 5.94 12.92 13.76
N LEU A 344 5.49 14.03 13.17
CA LEU A 344 6.28 14.91 12.30
C LEU A 344 6.70 16.22 12.99
N ASP A 345 6.39 16.36 14.28
CA ASP A 345 6.62 17.59 15.07
C ASP A 345 6.06 18.85 14.38
N LYS A 346 4.82 18.74 13.88
CA LYS A 346 4.08 19.82 13.21
C LYS A 346 2.98 20.38 14.10
N ASN A 347 2.50 21.58 13.79
CA ASN A 347 1.42 22.24 14.53
C ASN A 347 0.26 22.67 13.62
N VAL A 348 -0.28 21.70 12.89
CA VAL A 348 -1.45 21.88 12.02
C VAL A 348 -2.72 21.85 12.87
N SER A 349 -3.56 22.88 12.78
CA SER A 349 -4.77 23.02 13.59
C SER A 349 -6.04 22.47 12.95
N GLY A 350 -6.02 22.15 11.65
CA GLY A 350 -7.19 21.67 10.91
C GLY A 350 -7.06 21.84 9.40
N ILE A 351 -8.20 21.76 8.71
CA ILE A 351 -8.33 22.02 7.28
C ILE A 351 -9.13 23.31 7.04
N SER A 352 -8.89 24.00 5.93
CA SER A 352 -9.69 25.15 5.52
C SER A 352 -11.10 24.71 5.09
N LYS A 353 -12.07 25.64 5.09
CA LYS A 353 -13.45 25.37 4.63
C LYS A 353 -13.52 24.91 3.17
N GLU A 354 -12.59 25.40 2.35
CA GLU A 354 -12.48 25.01 0.95
C GLU A 354 -12.04 23.55 0.82
N VAL A 355 -11.03 23.14 1.58
CA VAL A 355 -10.57 21.74 1.66
C VAL A 355 -11.65 20.84 2.24
N GLU A 356 -12.38 21.30 3.26
CA GLU A 356 -13.49 20.56 3.83
C GLU A 356 -14.56 20.27 2.77
N ARG A 357 -15.03 21.30 2.07
CA ARG A 357 -16.02 21.13 0.97
C ARG A 357 -15.51 20.17 -0.10
N LEU A 358 -14.26 20.32 -0.50
CA LEU A 358 -13.58 19.47 -1.45
C LEU A 358 -13.58 17.99 -1.02
N PHE A 359 -13.32 17.73 0.26
CA PHE A 359 -13.36 16.37 0.82
C PHE A 359 -14.77 15.78 0.82
N TYR A 360 -15.81 16.58 1.04
CA TYR A 360 -17.20 16.12 0.98
C TYR A 360 -17.68 15.83 -0.45
N GLU A 361 -17.12 16.50 -1.47
CA GLU A 361 -17.51 16.32 -2.87
C GLU A 361 -16.72 15.21 -3.60
N TYR A 362 -15.55 14.83 -3.05
CA TYR A 362 -14.69 13.79 -3.61
C TYR A 362 -15.25 12.38 -3.41
N ASN A 363 -14.98 11.49 -4.37
CA ASN A 363 -15.52 10.12 -4.40
C ASN A 363 -14.71 9.11 -3.58
N TRP A 364 -13.50 9.47 -3.12
CA TRP A 364 -12.64 8.64 -2.29
C TRP A 364 -12.42 7.21 -2.81
N PRO A 365 -11.89 7.03 -4.04
CA PRO A 365 -11.65 5.70 -4.62
C PRO A 365 -10.71 4.82 -3.77
N GLY A 366 -9.77 5.40 -3.02
CA GLY A 366 -8.92 4.69 -2.06
C GLY A 366 -9.42 4.75 -0.61
N ASN A 367 -10.66 5.19 -0.40
CA ASN A 367 -11.36 5.24 0.88
C ASN A 367 -10.52 5.91 2.00
N VAL A 368 -10.50 5.33 3.20
CA VAL A 368 -9.82 5.91 4.37
C VAL A 368 -8.30 5.92 4.20
N ARG A 369 -7.73 4.94 3.48
CA ARG A 369 -6.28 4.87 3.21
C ARG A 369 -5.83 6.04 2.34
N GLU A 370 -6.60 6.39 1.30
CA GLU A 370 -6.32 7.58 0.49
C GLU A 370 -6.45 8.86 1.31
N LEU A 371 -7.53 9.02 2.09
CA LEU A 371 -7.69 10.18 2.99
C LEU A 371 -6.50 10.33 3.94
N GLN A 372 -6.04 9.22 4.53
CA GLN A 372 -4.86 9.21 5.39
C GLN A 372 -3.61 9.70 4.65
N HIS A 373 -3.34 9.17 3.45
CA HIS A 373 -2.18 9.57 2.64
C HIS A 373 -2.23 11.05 2.25
N ILE A 374 -3.41 11.57 1.87
CA ILE A 374 -3.56 12.98 1.51
C ILE A 374 -3.30 13.89 2.71
N ILE A 375 -3.84 13.56 3.89
CA ILE A 375 -3.59 14.33 5.10
C ILE A 375 -2.10 14.28 5.48
N GLU A 376 -1.46 13.12 5.41
CA GLU A 376 -0.03 12.97 5.65
C GLU A 376 0.80 13.84 4.69
N ALA A 377 0.54 13.75 3.39
CA ALA A 377 1.21 14.56 2.38
C ALA A 377 1.00 16.06 2.62
N SER A 378 -0.22 16.45 2.97
CA SER A 378 -0.57 17.86 3.23
C SER A 378 0.15 18.41 4.46
N ILE A 379 0.29 17.64 5.53
CA ILE A 379 1.00 18.05 6.75
C ILE A 379 2.50 18.19 6.48
N ASN A 380 3.08 17.39 5.60
CA ASN A 380 4.47 17.57 5.19
C ASN A 380 4.70 18.92 4.46
N MET A 381 3.67 19.48 3.82
CA MET A 381 3.72 20.77 3.14
C MET A 381 3.39 21.98 4.06
N VAL A 382 2.97 21.74 5.31
CA VAL A 382 2.51 22.78 6.24
C VAL A 382 3.30 22.72 7.55
N ASP A 383 3.94 23.83 7.92
CA ASP A 383 4.62 23.92 9.23
C ASP A 383 3.64 24.19 10.38
N LYS A 384 2.73 25.15 10.19
CA LYS A 384 1.73 25.56 11.19
C LYS A 384 0.49 26.14 10.53
N GLY A 385 -0.68 25.96 11.15
CA GLY A 385 -1.94 26.56 10.71
C GLY A 385 -2.88 25.56 10.05
N LEU A 386 -3.61 25.99 9.01
CA LEU A 386 -4.60 25.15 8.33
C LEU A 386 -4.02 24.53 7.05
N ILE A 387 -4.44 23.31 6.75
CA ILE A 387 -4.28 22.72 5.41
C ILE A 387 -5.21 23.47 4.46
N GLU A 388 -4.68 23.92 3.33
CA GLU A 388 -5.36 24.70 2.30
C GLU A 388 -5.25 23.94 0.98
N VAL A 389 -6.02 24.34 -0.04
CA VAL A 389 -6.07 23.62 -1.33
C VAL A 389 -4.68 23.48 -1.96
N ARG A 390 -3.82 24.50 -1.82
CA ARG A 390 -2.42 24.49 -2.30
C ARG A 390 -1.50 23.45 -1.64
N HIS A 391 -1.90 22.90 -0.50
CA HIS A 391 -1.16 21.86 0.22
C HIS A 391 -1.63 20.45 -0.16
N LEU A 392 -2.71 20.34 -0.95
CA LEU A 392 -3.23 19.05 -1.40
C LEU A 392 -2.47 18.54 -2.63
N PRO A 393 -2.46 17.22 -2.89
CA PRO A 393 -1.97 16.67 -4.14
C PRO A 393 -2.70 17.23 -5.37
N ILE A 394 -1.95 17.47 -6.45
CA ILE A 394 -2.43 18.11 -7.68
C ILE A 394 -3.66 17.43 -8.28
N TYR A 395 -3.74 16.09 -8.23
CA TYR A 395 -4.85 15.32 -8.77
C TYR A 395 -6.20 15.60 -8.06
N LEU A 396 -6.17 16.09 -6.82
CA LEU A 396 -7.38 16.48 -6.09
C LEU A 396 -7.83 17.89 -6.44
N SER A 397 -6.89 18.82 -6.66
CA SER A 397 -7.20 20.16 -7.15
C SER A 397 -7.72 20.15 -8.60
N GLU A 398 -7.14 19.33 -9.48
CA GLU A 398 -7.51 19.29 -10.91
C GLU A 398 -8.86 18.61 -11.18
N ASN A 399 -9.28 17.65 -10.34
CA ASN A 399 -10.58 17.00 -10.48
C ASN A 399 -11.76 17.97 -10.28
N ILE A 400 -11.51 19.13 -9.65
CA ILE A 400 -12.53 20.13 -9.32
C ILE A 400 -12.52 21.26 -10.33
N GLU A 401 -11.35 21.74 -10.75
CA GLU A 401 -11.27 22.68 -11.88
C GLU A 401 -11.91 22.07 -13.14
N ASN A 402 -11.72 20.77 -13.36
CA ASN A 402 -12.38 20.06 -14.45
C ASN A 402 -13.87 19.75 -14.19
N ARG A 403 -14.33 19.67 -12.93
CA ARG A 403 -15.77 19.53 -12.62
C ARG A 403 -16.50 20.86 -12.72
N ASP A 404 -15.97 21.99 -12.25
CA ASP A 404 -16.58 23.30 -12.47
C ASP A 404 -16.68 23.65 -13.97
N LEU A 405 -15.76 23.11 -14.79
CA LEU A 405 -15.85 23.18 -16.25
C LEU A 405 -16.87 22.19 -16.86
N LYS A 406 -17.12 21.03 -16.24
CA LYS A 406 -18.05 19.99 -16.73
C LYS A 406 -19.48 20.12 -16.20
N ASP A 407 -19.68 20.47 -14.93
CA ASP A 407 -20.99 20.62 -14.30
C ASP A 407 -21.75 21.86 -14.80
N ASN A 408 -21.04 22.84 -15.38
CA ASN A 408 -21.67 23.93 -16.14
C ASN A 408 -22.20 23.50 -17.54
N ILE A 409 -21.97 22.25 -17.96
CA ILE A 409 -22.39 21.73 -19.28
C ILE A 409 -23.62 20.79 -19.15
N TYR A 410 -23.96 20.31 -17.95
CA TYR A 410 -24.98 19.26 -17.76
C TYR A 410 -26.31 19.68 -17.11
N GLU A 411 -26.56 20.97 -16.86
CA GLU A 411 -27.95 21.42 -16.82
C GLU A 411 -28.50 21.42 -18.26
N ILE A 412 -29.55 20.64 -18.53
CA ILE A 412 -30.27 20.69 -19.81
C ILE A 412 -30.95 22.06 -19.92
N LYS A 413 -30.19 23.06 -20.37
CA LYS A 413 -30.68 24.38 -20.77
C LYS A 413 -31.08 24.32 -22.25
N PRO A 414 -32.04 25.15 -22.71
CA PRO A 414 -32.31 25.31 -24.13
C PRO A 414 -31.01 25.57 -24.90
N LEU A 415 -30.78 24.87 -26.03
CA LEU A 415 -29.53 24.93 -26.78
C LEU A 415 -29.06 26.37 -27.10
N ASN A 416 -30.02 27.26 -27.39
CA ASN A 416 -29.72 28.66 -27.65
C ASN A 416 -29.14 29.39 -26.44
N GLU A 417 -29.60 29.07 -25.22
CA GLU A 417 -29.07 29.68 -23.99
C GLU A 417 -27.66 29.17 -23.68
N ALA A 418 -27.41 27.87 -23.87
CA ALA A 418 -26.09 27.27 -23.67
C ALA A 418 -25.04 27.87 -24.64
N ILE A 419 -25.43 28.05 -25.91
CA ILE A 419 -24.58 28.71 -26.91
C ILE A 419 -24.31 30.17 -26.53
N GLU A 420 -25.34 30.91 -26.10
CA GLU A 420 -25.16 32.31 -25.69
C GLU A 420 -24.25 32.47 -24.47
N GLU A 421 -24.37 31.57 -23.48
CA GLU A 421 -23.54 31.59 -22.28
C GLU A 421 -22.06 31.28 -22.63
N LEU A 422 -21.84 30.28 -23.47
CA LEU A 422 -20.50 29.92 -23.96
C LEU A 422 -19.88 31.07 -24.77
N GLU A 423 -20.63 31.67 -25.69
CA GLU A 423 -20.19 32.81 -26.49
C GLU A 423 -19.81 34.00 -25.60
N LYS A 424 -20.64 34.33 -24.61
CA LYS A 424 -20.38 35.41 -23.65
C LYS A 424 -19.08 35.15 -22.89
N ARG A 425 -18.87 33.92 -22.41
CA ARG A 425 -17.67 33.51 -21.67
C ARG A 425 -16.41 33.62 -22.52
N MET A 426 -16.45 33.15 -23.78
CA MET A 426 -15.33 33.25 -24.72
C MET A 426 -14.98 34.71 -25.04
N ILE A 427 -15.97 35.59 -25.20
CA ILE A 427 -15.76 37.02 -25.44
C ILE A 427 -15.15 37.72 -24.23
N VAL A 428 -15.63 37.44 -23.02
CA VAL A 428 -15.05 38.02 -21.80
C VAL A 428 -13.59 37.58 -21.61
N ASN A 429 -13.31 36.29 -21.83
CA ASN A 429 -11.96 35.76 -21.69
C ASN A 429 -11.00 36.33 -22.74
N SER A 430 -11.44 36.51 -23.99
CA SER A 430 -10.61 37.13 -25.02
C SER A 430 -10.34 38.61 -24.71
N LEU A 431 -11.33 39.37 -24.27
CA LEU A 431 -11.16 40.77 -23.87
C LEU A 431 -10.21 40.93 -22.68
N LYS A 432 -10.28 40.05 -21.68
CA LYS A 432 -9.33 40.02 -20.55
C LYS A 432 -7.89 39.74 -21.01
N LYS A 433 -7.69 38.80 -21.93
CA LYS A 433 -6.36 38.45 -22.46
C LYS A 433 -5.75 39.55 -23.33
N THR A 434 -6.56 40.45 -23.86
CA THR A 434 -6.12 41.50 -24.78
C THR A 434 -6.24 42.90 -24.19
N ASP A 435 -6.37 43.03 -22.87
CA ASP A 435 -6.53 44.30 -22.13
C ASP A 435 -7.61 45.21 -22.74
N GLY A 436 -8.78 44.63 -23.06
CA GLY A 436 -9.92 45.35 -23.63
C GLY A 436 -9.76 45.73 -25.12
N ASN A 437 -8.68 45.35 -25.80
CA ASN A 437 -8.49 45.65 -27.22
C ASN A 437 -9.39 44.76 -28.11
N ILE A 438 -10.50 45.33 -28.58
CA ILE A 438 -11.52 44.66 -29.40
C ILE A 438 -10.92 44.06 -30.70
N SER A 439 -9.93 44.70 -31.32
CA SER A 439 -9.34 44.19 -32.58
C SER A 439 -8.48 42.96 -32.34
N LYS A 440 -7.72 42.96 -31.24
CA LYS A 440 -6.93 41.78 -30.84
C LYS A 440 -7.84 40.65 -30.38
N ALA A 441 -8.90 40.97 -29.62
CA ALA A 441 -9.88 39.99 -29.17
C ALA A 441 -10.65 39.34 -30.34
N SER A 442 -11.01 40.10 -31.38
CA SER A 442 -11.69 39.55 -32.56
C SER A 442 -10.78 38.62 -33.36
N ASN A 443 -9.50 38.97 -33.49
CA ASN A 443 -8.51 38.10 -34.13
C ASN A 443 -8.26 36.83 -33.31
N TYR A 444 -8.24 36.93 -31.98
CA TYR A 444 -8.06 35.78 -31.09
C TYR A 444 -9.23 34.79 -31.15
N LEU A 445 -10.44 35.31 -31.37
CA LEU A 445 -11.67 34.52 -31.53
C LEU A 445 -11.94 34.12 -32.99
N SER A 446 -11.11 34.53 -33.94
CA SER A 446 -11.28 34.26 -35.38
C SER A 446 -12.64 34.69 -35.93
N ILE A 447 -13.16 35.83 -35.47
CA ILE A 447 -14.41 36.42 -35.97
C ILE A 447 -14.20 37.86 -36.46
N PRO A 448 -15.01 38.35 -37.41
CA PRO A 448 -14.92 39.73 -37.85
C PRO A 448 -15.10 40.71 -36.68
N ARG A 449 -14.35 41.82 -36.69
CA ARG A 449 -14.42 42.84 -35.64
C ARG A 449 -15.84 43.38 -35.43
N GLN A 450 -16.59 43.56 -36.51
CA GLN A 450 -17.99 44.00 -36.46
C GLN A 450 -18.90 42.97 -35.76
N THR A 451 -18.67 41.67 -35.98
CA THR A 451 -19.38 40.57 -35.32
C THR A 451 -19.11 40.54 -33.83
N LEU A 452 -17.85 40.72 -33.42
CA LEU A 452 -17.50 40.83 -32.00
C LEU A 452 -18.17 42.05 -31.35
N HIS A 453 -18.16 43.20 -32.03
CA HIS A 453 -18.78 44.42 -31.54
C HIS A 453 -20.30 44.27 -31.36
N TYR A 454 -20.97 43.61 -32.31
CA TYR A 454 -22.38 43.27 -32.20
C TYR A 454 -22.66 42.36 -31.00
N LYS A 455 -21.87 41.31 -30.79
CA LYS A 455 -22.04 40.39 -29.66
C LYS A 455 -21.75 41.04 -28.30
N ILE A 456 -20.77 41.93 -28.22
CA ILE A 456 -20.47 42.74 -27.01
C ILE A 456 -21.70 43.56 -26.61
N ASN A 457 -22.35 44.21 -27.57
CA ASN A 457 -23.57 44.99 -27.34
C ASN A 457 -24.76 44.09 -27.00
N LYS A 458 -24.94 42.97 -27.74
CA LYS A 458 -26.01 41.99 -27.50
C LYS A 458 -25.96 41.45 -26.06
N TYR A 459 -24.77 41.19 -25.52
CA TYR A 459 -24.58 40.61 -24.19
C TYR A 459 -24.31 41.64 -23.08
N ASN A 460 -24.42 42.95 -23.38
CA ASN A 460 -24.14 44.05 -22.45
C ASN A 460 -22.78 43.92 -21.74
N ILE A 461 -21.72 43.63 -22.50
CA ILE A 461 -20.37 43.48 -21.95
C ILE A 461 -19.68 44.85 -21.89
N GLU A 462 -19.39 45.34 -20.68
CA GLU A 462 -18.66 46.59 -20.48
C GLU A 462 -17.15 46.41 -20.74
N VAL A 463 -16.70 46.74 -21.95
CA VAL A 463 -15.31 46.60 -22.39
C VAL A 463 -14.33 47.40 -21.51
N ASN A 464 -14.75 48.56 -21.00
CA ASN A 464 -13.92 49.45 -20.17
C ASN A 464 -13.47 48.81 -18.86
N ARG A 465 -14.12 47.74 -18.38
CA ARG A 465 -13.70 47.01 -17.17
C ARG A 465 -12.43 46.19 -17.36
N TYR A 466 -11.97 46.02 -18.60
CA TYR A 466 -10.84 45.16 -18.95
C TYR A 466 -9.67 45.93 -19.56
N VAL A 467 -9.79 47.25 -19.67
CA VAL A 467 -8.70 48.15 -20.07
C VAL A 467 -7.89 48.48 -18.83
N LYS A 468 -6.58 48.21 -18.86
CA LYS A 468 -5.65 48.62 -17.81
C LYS A 468 -5.29 50.09 -17.91
#